data_AF-R6NTZ7-F1
#
_entry.id   AF-R6NTZ7-F1
#
_cell.length_a   1.000
_cell.length_b   1.000
_cell.length_c   1.000
_cell.angle_alpha   90.00
_cell.angle_beta   90.00
_cell.angle_gamma   90.00
#
_symmetry.space_group_name_H-M   'P 1'
#
loop_
_entity.id
_entity.type
_entity.pdbx_description
1 polymer ?
#
loop_
_entity_poly.entity_id
_entity_poly.type
_entity_poly.pdbx_seq_one_letter_code
_entity_poly.pdbx_strand_id
1 'polypeptide(L)'
;MATEFKNKMRDLMKQAWMLVKVYGFSMAEAMKQAWLVLKLKSALKNGVVKFFYQKLNGEIRTAWGTLKDGLIPETKGTERKRNESLITYYDNEKQAYRSFKVANLIKIG
;
A
#
# COMPACT_ATOMS: atom_id res chain seq x y z
N MET A 1 14.46 -14.98 -13.46
CA MET A 1 13.12 -15.34 -12.90
C MET A 1 13.16 -15.80 -11.45
N ALA A 2 13.97 -16.81 -11.08
CA ALA A 2 14.01 -17.32 -9.69
C ALA A 2 14.43 -16.26 -8.64
N THR A 3 15.38 -15.38 -8.97
CA THR A 3 15.89 -14.34 -8.07
C THR A 3 14.85 -13.28 -7.73
N GLU A 4 14.02 -12.88 -8.70
CA GLU A 4 12.96 -11.89 -8.48
C GLU A 4 11.85 -12.42 -7.57
N PHE A 5 11.48 -13.69 -7.75
CA PHE A 5 10.50 -14.35 -6.88
C PHE A 5 11.01 -14.43 -5.44
N LYS A 6 12.28 -14.81 -5.26
CA LYS A 6 12.92 -14.87 -3.94
C LYS A 6 12.96 -13.50 -3.27
N ASN A 7 13.26 -12.44 -4.02
CA ASN A 7 13.25 -11.07 -3.50
C ASN A 7 11.83 -10.61 -3.12
N LYS A 8 10.82 -10.88 -3.97
CA LYS A 8 9.41 -10.59 -3.65
C LYS A 8 8.94 -11.31 -2.38
N MET A 9 9.28 -12.59 -2.24
CA MET A 9 8.94 -13.35 -1.02
C MET A 9 9.64 -12.79 0.21
N ARG A 10 10.91 -12.41 0.11
CA ARG A 10 11.64 -11.77 1.22
C ARG A 10 10.95 -10.48 1.69
N ASP A 11 10.55 -9.62 0.76
CA ASP A 11 9.89 -8.35 1.09
C ASP A 11 8.49 -8.57 1.65
N LEU A 12 7.75 -9.55 1.11
CA LEU A 12 6.45 -9.94 1.61
C LEU A 12 6.54 -10.46 3.06
N MET A 13 7.50 -11.33 3.35
CA MET A 13 7.72 -11.86 4.69
C MET A 13 8.11 -10.77 5.69
N LYS A 14 8.97 -9.82 5.28
CA LYS A 14 9.29 -8.65 6.12
C LYS A 14 8.05 -7.84 6.44
N GLN A 15 7.21 -7.59 5.44
CA GLN A 15 5.99 -6.81 5.61
C GLN A 15 4.96 -7.54 6.49
N ALA A 16 4.78 -8.84 6.29
CA ALA A 16 3.94 -9.68 7.15
C ALA A 16 4.46 -9.66 8.60
N TRP A 17 5.76 -9.80 8.80
CA TRP A 17 6.34 -9.76 10.14
C TRP A 17 6.15 -8.41 10.84
N MET A 18 6.24 -7.29 10.10
CA MET A 18 5.90 -5.97 10.62
C MET A 18 4.42 -5.89 11.04
N LEU A 19 3.50 -6.46 10.26
CA LEU A 19 2.09 -6.53 10.61
C LEU A 19 1.84 -7.32 11.90
N VAL A 20 2.53 -8.44 12.09
CA VAL A 20 2.48 -9.22 13.34
C VAL A 20 2.98 -8.38 14.52
N LYS A 21 4.18 -7.78 14.40
CA LYS A 21 4.80 -7.04 15.52
C LYS A 21 4.08 -5.75 15.90
N VAL A 22 3.60 -4.99 14.91
CA VAL A 22 3.07 -3.63 15.14
C VAL A 22 1.56 -3.63 15.33
N TYR A 23 0.84 -4.53 14.66
CA TYR A 23 -0.62 -4.55 14.63
C TYR A 23 -1.23 -5.78 15.31
N GLY A 24 -0.41 -6.73 15.78
CA GLY A 24 -0.90 -7.91 16.52
C GLY A 24 -1.62 -8.93 15.64
N PHE A 25 -1.42 -8.91 14.32
CA PHE A 25 -2.04 -9.87 13.41
C PHE A 25 -1.48 -11.27 13.65
N SER A 26 -2.29 -12.31 13.42
CA SER A 26 -1.74 -13.65 13.25
C SER A 26 -0.87 -13.69 11.99
N MET A 27 0.09 -14.62 11.91
CA MET A 27 0.95 -14.74 10.73
C MET A 27 0.14 -15.01 9.46
N ALA A 28 -0.94 -15.79 9.55
CA ALA A 28 -1.82 -16.09 8.42
C ALA A 28 -2.53 -14.84 7.89
N GLU A 29 -3.07 -14.00 8.78
CA GLU A 29 -3.72 -12.73 8.41
C GLU A 29 -2.70 -11.72 7.87
N ALA A 30 -1.54 -11.62 8.52
CA ALA A 30 -0.45 -10.76 8.08
C ALA A 30 0.03 -11.12 6.67
N MET A 31 0.12 -12.41 6.33
CA MET A 31 0.46 -12.88 4.99
C MET A 31 -0.59 -12.48 3.95
N LYS A 32 -1.88 -12.71 4.24
CA LYS A 32 -2.98 -12.30 3.35
C LYS A 32 -2.96 -10.79 3.10
N GLN A 33 -2.75 -10.01 4.15
CA GLN A 33 -2.70 -8.57 4.09
C GLN A 33 -1.48 -8.06 3.33
N ALA A 34 -0.29 -8.64 3.56
CA ALA A 34 0.93 -8.29 2.84
C ALA A 34 0.79 -8.55 1.33
N TRP A 35 0.15 -9.67 0.95
CA TRP A 35 -0.18 -9.95 -0.44
C TRP A 35 -1.12 -8.91 -1.06
N LEU A 36 -2.17 -8.53 -0.35
CA LEU A 36 -3.12 -7.52 -0.82
C LEU A 36 -2.42 -6.17 -1.04
N VAL A 37 -1.54 -5.78 -0.12
CA VAL A 37 -0.74 -4.56 -0.25
C VAL A 37 0.23 -4.64 -1.43
N LEU A 38 0.89 -5.77 -1.65
CA LEU A 38 1.77 -5.98 -2.80
C LEU A 38 1.01 -5.79 -4.12
N LYS A 39 -0.18 -6.39 -4.22
CA LYS A 39 -1.07 -6.23 -5.38
C LYS A 39 -1.45 -4.76 -5.59
N LEU A 40 -1.84 -4.05 -4.52
CA LEU A 40 -2.19 -2.63 -4.62
C LEU A 40 -1.00 -1.79 -5.08
N LYS A 41 0.18 -1.97 -4.49
CA LYS A 41 1.40 -1.24 -4.89
C LYS A 41 1.74 -1.47 -6.36
N SER A 42 1.59 -2.70 -6.86
CA SER A 42 1.81 -3.01 -8.26
C SER A 42 0.76 -2.34 -9.16
N ALA A 43 -0.50 -2.37 -8.76
CA ALA A 43 -1.60 -1.80 -9.53
C ALA A 43 -1.47 -0.26 -9.62
N LEU A 44 -1.15 0.41 -8.50
CA LEU A 44 -0.95 1.86 -8.46
C LEU A 44 0.18 2.33 -9.39
N LYS A 45 1.27 1.56 -9.50
CA LYS A 45 2.37 1.90 -10.43
C LYS A 45 1.94 1.78 -11.90
N ASN A 46 1.00 0.89 -12.20
CA ASN A 46 0.56 0.63 -13.56
C ASN A 46 -0.53 1.62 -14.03
N GLY A 47 -1.31 2.20 -13.09
CA GLY A 47 -2.36 3.16 -13.43
C GLY A 47 -3.21 3.60 -12.24
N VAL A 48 -4.40 4.10 -12.56
CA VAL A 48 -5.39 4.54 -11.57
C VAL A 48 -6.18 3.33 -11.08
N VAL A 49 -6.25 3.15 -9.78
CA VAL A 49 -6.86 1.97 -9.14
C VAL A 49 -7.86 2.42 -8.09
N LYS A 50 -9.04 1.79 -8.10
CA LYS A 50 -10.02 1.90 -7.04
C LYS A 50 -9.65 0.97 -5.89
N PHE A 51 -9.64 1.46 -4.66
CA PHE A 51 -9.45 0.61 -3.49
C PHE A 51 -10.18 1.18 -2.28
N PHE A 52 -10.33 0.33 -1.26
CA PHE A 52 -11.10 0.64 -0.07
C PHE A 52 -10.24 0.38 1.17
N TYR A 53 -10.25 1.34 2.09
CA TYR A 53 -9.55 1.21 3.37
C TYR A 53 -10.37 1.78 4.51
N GLN A 54 -10.14 1.27 5.72
CA GLN A 54 -10.79 1.77 6.93
C GLN A 54 -9.99 2.95 7.52
N LYS A 55 -10.67 4.03 7.87
CA LYS A 55 -10.09 5.12 8.66
C LYS A 55 -10.03 4.74 10.14
N LEU A 56 -9.32 5.57 10.92
CA LEU A 56 -9.27 5.43 12.39
C LEU A 56 -10.63 5.64 13.07
N ASN A 57 -11.53 6.43 12.46
CA ASN A 57 -12.90 6.61 12.94
C ASN A 57 -13.85 5.46 12.53
N GLY A 58 -13.33 4.38 11.92
CA GLY A 58 -14.11 3.20 11.52
C GLY A 58 -14.76 3.31 10.13
N GLU A 59 -14.79 4.49 9.51
CA GLU A 59 -15.41 4.71 8.20
C GLU A 59 -14.61 4.03 7.07
N ILE A 60 -15.32 3.35 6.15
CA ILE A 60 -14.72 2.80 4.93
C ILE A 60 -14.64 3.91 3.89
N ARG A 61 -13.41 4.24 3.49
CA ARG A 61 -13.16 5.19 2.41
C ARG A 61 -12.90 4.44 1.12
N THR A 62 -13.62 4.83 0.08
CA THR A 62 -13.29 4.53 -1.31
C THR A 62 -12.29 5.58 -1.81
N ALA A 63 -11.22 5.15 -2.47
CA ALA A 63 -10.24 6.04 -3.06
C ALA A 63 -9.86 5.59 -4.48
N TRP A 64 -9.62 6.56 -5.35
CA TRP A 64 -9.04 6.36 -6.68
C TRP A 64 -7.62 6.92 -6.69
N GLY A 65 -6.65 6.01 -6.59
CA GLY A 65 -5.25 6.38 -6.45
C GLY A 65 -4.39 5.99 -7.64
N THR A 66 -3.29 6.71 -7.83
CA THR A 66 -2.24 6.35 -8.79
C THR A 66 -0.84 6.60 -8.20
N LEU A 67 0.12 5.81 -8.66
CA LEU A 67 1.56 5.99 -8.49
C LEU A 67 2.30 5.89 -9.83
N LYS A 68 1.58 6.05 -10.95
CA LYS A 68 2.16 6.04 -12.29
C LYS A 68 2.86 7.37 -12.61
N ASP A 69 4.14 7.28 -12.98
CA ASP A 69 4.91 8.42 -13.45
C ASP A 69 4.23 9.04 -14.68
N GLY A 70 3.98 10.36 -14.63
CA GLY A 70 3.24 11.12 -15.64
C GLY A 70 1.77 11.45 -15.31
N LEU A 71 1.17 10.78 -14.33
CA LEU A 71 -0.19 11.12 -13.82
C LEU A 71 -0.15 11.84 -12.46
N ILE A 72 1.04 12.10 -11.95
CA ILE A 72 1.26 12.67 -10.61
C ILE A 72 2.04 13.97 -10.78
N PRO A 73 1.70 15.03 -10.03
CA PRO A 73 2.48 16.27 -10.02
C PRO A 73 3.92 16.04 -9.57
N GLU A 74 4.85 16.86 -10.06
CA GLU A 74 6.25 16.83 -9.64
C GLU A 74 6.36 17.03 -8.12
N THR A 75 6.99 16.08 -7.43
CA THR A 75 7.22 16.16 -6.00
C THR A 75 8.59 16.73 -5.71
N LYS A 76 8.63 17.90 -5.06
CA LYS A 76 9.87 18.46 -4.49
C LYS A 76 10.19 17.71 -3.19
N GLY A 77 11.20 16.84 -3.20
CA GLY A 77 11.77 16.21 -2.01
C GLY A 77 11.53 14.69 -1.91
N THR A 78 12.44 13.92 -2.51
CA THR A 78 12.51 12.45 -2.42
C THR A 78 13.33 11.96 -1.22
N GLU A 79 13.62 12.81 -0.24
CA GLU A 79 14.57 12.50 0.86
C GLU A 79 13.92 11.86 2.11
N ARG A 80 12.59 11.72 2.17
CA ARG A 80 11.95 11.12 3.35
C ARG A 80 11.97 9.60 3.27
N LYS A 81 12.57 8.97 4.30
CA LYS A 81 12.59 7.52 4.50
C LYS A 81 11.16 6.97 4.38
N ARG A 82 10.95 6.05 3.45
CA ARG A 82 9.64 5.46 3.17
C ARG A 82 9.17 4.66 4.40
N ASN A 83 8.03 5.04 4.97
CA ASN A 83 7.45 4.30 6.09
C ASN A 83 6.78 3.02 5.57
N GLU A 84 7.29 1.86 5.97
CA GLU A 84 6.79 0.55 5.53
C GLU A 84 5.37 0.26 6.00
N SER A 85 4.93 0.90 7.09
CA SER A 85 3.57 0.75 7.64
C SER A 85 2.52 1.61 6.93
N LEU A 86 2.93 2.49 6.02
CA LEU A 86 2.04 3.37 5.27
C LEU A 86 2.12 3.09 3.76
N ILE A 87 0.97 3.20 3.09
CA ILE A 87 0.90 3.34 1.63
C ILE A 87 0.56 4.78 1.33
N THR A 88 1.47 5.44 0.61
CA THR A 88 1.23 6.76 0.01
C THR A 88 0.75 6.57 -1.41
N TYR A 89 -0.28 7.30 -1.80
CA TYR A 89 -0.85 7.32 -3.15
C TYR A 89 -1.25 8.75 -3.52
N TYR A 90 -1.27 9.06 -4.81
CA TYR A 90 -1.87 10.30 -5.28
C TYR A 90 -3.36 10.07 -5.53
N ASP A 91 -4.22 10.81 -4.85
CA ASP A 91 -5.66 10.72 -4.97
C ASP A 91 -6.13 11.61 -6.12
N ASN A 92 -6.67 11.01 -7.18
CA ASN A 92 -7.08 11.76 -8.37
C ASN A 92 -8.34 12.60 -8.13
N GLU A 93 -9.24 12.16 -7.25
CA GLU A 93 -10.48 12.89 -6.94
C GLU A 93 -10.20 14.11 -6.06
N LYS A 94 -9.20 14.00 -5.18
CA LYS A 94 -8.80 15.09 -4.27
C LYS A 94 -7.60 15.88 -4.76
N GLN A 95 -6.98 15.46 -5.87
CA GLN A 95 -5.77 16.03 -6.45
C GLN A 95 -4.67 16.27 -5.40
N ALA A 96 -4.49 15.31 -4.50
CA ALA A 96 -3.59 15.44 -3.36
C ALA A 96 -2.97 14.09 -2.99
N TYR A 97 -1.73 14.13 -2.49
CA TYR A 97 -1.12 12.96 -1.88
C TYR A 97 -1.81 12.61 -0.57
N ARG A 98 -2.20 11.34 -0.46
CA ARG A 98 -2.78 10.77 0.77
C ARG A 98 -2.00 9.53 1.16
N SER A 99 -2.11 9.19 2.44
CA SER A 99 -1.56 7.95 2.94
C SER A 99 -2.51 7.29 3.92
N PHE A 100 -2.39 5.96 4.02
CA PHE A 100 -3.14 5.16 4.97
C PHE A 100 -2.28 3.99 5.47
N LYS A 101 -2.66 3.43 6.62
CA LYS A 101 -1.97 2.28 7.22
C LYS A 101 -2.21 1.04 6.39
N VAL A 102 -1.15 0.27 6.13
CA VAL A 102 -1.24 -0.98 5.35
C VAL A 102 -2.17 -2.01 5.98
N ALA A 103 -2.29 -2.00 7.32
CA ALA A 103 -3.21 -2.86 8.07
C ALA A 103 -4.68 -2.55 7.79
N ASN A 104 -5.00 -1.33 7.33
CA ASN A 104 -6.37 -0.88 7.13
C ASN A 104 -6.88 -1.11 5.71
N LEU A 105 -6.07 -1.69 4.82
CA LEU A 105 -6.51 -2.02 3.47
C LEU A 105 -7.58 -3.12 3.53
N ILE A 106 -8.74 -2.88 2.93
CA ILE A 106 -9.87 -3.82 2.94
C ILE A 106 -9.87 -4.62 1.64
N LYS A 107 -9.95 -3.92 0.51
CA LYS A 107 -10.02 -4.53 -0.82
C LYS A 107 -9.53 -3.60 -1.91
N ILE A 108 -9.12 -4.21 -3.01
CA ILE A 108 -8.86 -3.54 -4.28
C ILE A 108 -10.10 -3.78 -5.15
N GLY A 109 -10.62 -2.71 -5.75
CA GLY A 109 -11.82 -2.74 -6.59
C GLY A 109 -11.53 -3.02 -8.04
#